data_AF-A0A1H3TEW1-F1
#
_entry.id   AF-A0A1H3TEW1-F1
#
_cell.length_a   1.000
_cell.length_b   1.000
_cell.length_c   1.000
_cell.angle_alpha   90.00
_cell.angle_beta   90.00
_cell.angle_gamma   90.00
#
_symmetry.space_group_name_H-M   'P 1'
#
loop_
_entity.id
_entity.type
_entity.pdbx_description
1 polymer ?
#
loop_
_entity_poly.entity_id
_entity_poly.type
_entity_poly.pdbx_seq_one_letter_code
_entity_poly.pdbx_strand_id
1 'polypeptide(L)'
;MSRVSQAQAKENRRRVVETATRLFRERGVAQVSVADVMAGAGLTHGGFYKHFASKDALAVEALNQGLAEVGRRLDNIGEPGDESSRAGFLDYYLSPEHRDSPGEGCPLAGFARDMPAADPDVAAAYAEGVAYYAGKLGDTAAVSTAVGALLLARATAGTELSDRILTEALASLSANR
;
A
#
# COMPACT_ATOMS: atom_id res chain seq x y z
N MET A 1 17.10 -29.26 -17.91
CA MET A 1 16.27 -28.15 -17.39
C MET A 1 16.10 -27.14 -18.50
N SER A 2 14.87 -26.89 -18.96
CA SER A 2 14.59 -25.93 -20.04
C SER A 2 14.93 -24.50 -19.59
N ARG A 3 15.62 -23.77 -20.46
CA ARG A 3 15.98 -22.36 -20.23
C ARG A 3 14.69 -21.54 -20.27
N VAL A 4 14.38 -20.87 -19.16
CA VAL A 4 13.25 -19.93 -19.06
C VAL A 4 13.45 -18.83 -20.12
N SER A 5 12.41 -18.54 -20.91
CA SER A 5 12.47 -17.44 -21.89
C SER A 5 12.57 -16.09 -21.18
N GLN A 6 13.09 -15.06 -21.85
CA GLN A 6 13.14 -13.71 -21.26
C GLN A 6 11.74 -13.19 -20.89
N ALA A 7 10.73 -13.50 -21.70
CA ALA A 7 9.33 -13.16 -21.42
C ALA A 7 8.84 -13.83 -20.13
N GLN A 8 9.12 -15.13 -19.95
CA GLN A 8 8.74 -15.85 -18.73
C GLN A 8 9.51 -15.35 -17.50
N ALA A 9 10.77 -14.96 -17.65
CA ALA A 9 11.55 -14.38 -16.56
C ALA A 9 10.98 -13.02 -16.10
N LYS A 10 10.54 -12.18 -17.05
CA LYS A 10 9.88 -10.90 -16.75
C LYS A 10 8.54 -11.11 -16.06
N GLU A 11 7.74 -12.07 -16.54
CA GLU A 11 6.45 -12.40 -15.94
C GLU A 11 6.59 -12.97 -14.52
N ASN A 12 7.58 -13.85 -14.30
CA ASN A 12 7.89 -14.36 -12.96
C ASN A 12 8.29 -13.21 -12.03
N ARG A 13 9.13 -12.27 -12.49
CA ARG A 13 9.49 -11.09 -11.70
C ARG A 13 8.24 -10.30 -11.32
N ARG A 14 7.37 -9.99 -12.28
CA ARG A 14 6.12 -9.24 -12.06
C ARG A 14 5.28 -9.90 -10.95
N ARG A 15 5.05 -11.21 -11.06
CA ARG A 15 4.28 -11.98 -10.07
C ARG A 15 4.90 -11.94 -8.67
N VAL A 16 6.23 -11.96 -8.57
CA VAL A 16 6.93 -11.84 -7.28
C VAL A 16 6.70 -10.46 -6.67
N VAL A 17 6.82 -9.38 -7.45
CA VAL A 17 6.61 -8.01 -6.93
C VAL A 17 5.15 -7.80 -6.53
N GLU A 18 4.18 -8.26 -7.32
CA GLU A 18 2.75 -8.19 -6.99
C GLU A 18 2.44 -8.95 -5.70
N THR A 19 2.97 -10.17 -5.57
CA THR A 19 2.80 -10.98 -4.35
C THR A 19 3.44 -10.30 -3.14
N ALA A 20 4.64 -9.77 -3.30
CA ALA A 20 5.35 -9.07 -2.24
C ALA A 20 4.60 -7.81 -1.80
N THR A 21 4.11 -7.01 -2.76
CA THR A 21 3.31 -5.80 -2.50
C THR A 21 2.11 -6.13 -1.63
N ARG A 22 1.34 -7.15 -2.02
CA ARG A 22 0.17 -7.59 -1.25
C ARG A 22 0.56 -8.08 0.15
N LEU A 23 1.52 -9.01 0.25
CA LEU A 23 1.93 -9.60 1.53
C LEU A 23 2.55 -8.57 2.49
N PHE A 24 3.36 -7.64 1.99
CA PHE A 24 3.96 -6.59 2.81
C PHE A 24 2.89 -5.63 3.35
N ARG A 25 1.89 -5.24 2.54
CA ARG A 25 0.76 -4.44 3.04
C ARG A 25 -0.06 -5.17 4.11
N GLU A 26 -0.24 -6.49 3.97
CA GLU A 26 -1.00 -7.31 4.92
C GLU A 26 -0.27 -7.52 6.26
N ARG A 27 1.04 -7.80 6.22
CA ARG A 27 1.76 -8.38 7.35
C ARG A 27 2.98 -7.58 7.80
N GLY A 28 3.43 -6.63 6.98
CA GLY A 28 4.69 -5.90 7.15
C GLY A 28 5.89 -6.65 6.57
N VAL A 29 6.91 -5.89 6.14
CA VAL A 29 8.14 -6.42 5.52
C VAL A 29 8.89 -7.34 6.47
N ALA A 30 8.92 -7.00 7.77
CA ALA A 30 9.63 -7.80 8.78
C ALA A 30 9.07 -9.23 8.92
N GLN A 31 7.74 -9.39 8.84
CA GLN A 31 7.06 -10.67 9.10
C GLN A 31 6.97 -11.58 7.87
N VAL A 32 7.23 -11.05 6.68
CA VAL A 32 7.16 -11.82 5.43
C VAL A 32 8.55 -12.32 5.05
N SER A 33 8.69 -13.62 4.82
CA SER A 33 9.92 -14.23 4.34
C SER A 33 9.99 -14.27 2.80
N VAL A 34 11.20 -14.45 2.25
CA VAL A 34 11.37 -14.72 0.81
C VAL A 34 10.61 -15.99 0.41
N ALA A 35 10.55 -17.00 1.29
CA ALA A 35 9.82 -18.23 1.04
C ALA A 35 8.31 -17.98 0.90
N ASP A 36 7.72 -17.13 1.75
CA ASP A 36 6.30 -16.77 1.66
C ASP A 36 5.97 -16.09 0.33
N VAL A 37 6.81 -15.14 -0.08
CA VAL A 37 6.63 -14.43 -1.36
C VAL A 37 6.75 -15.39 -2.53
N MET A 38 7.79 -16.21 -2.56
CA MET A 38 8.01 -17.15 -3.67
C MET A 38 6.90 -18.20 -3.75
N ALA A 39 6.46 -18.73 -2.60
CA ALA A 39 5.33 -19.65 -2.53
C ALA A 39 4.03 -18.99 -3.02
N GLY A 40 3.73 -17.77 -2.56
CA GLY A 40 2.58 -17.00 -3.03
C GLY A 40 2.63 -16.68 -4.53
N ALA A 41 3.83 -16.49 -5.08
CA ALA A 41 4.06 -16.29 -6.51
C ALA A 41 4.05 -17.60 -7.31
N GLY A 42 3.91 -18.78 -6.67
CA GLY A 42 3.95 -20.09 -7.33
C GLY A 42 5.34 -20.45 -7.89
N LEU A 43 6.41 -19.98 -7.25
CA LEU A 43 7.80 -20.13 -7.67
C LEU A 43 8.64 -20.79 -6.57
N THR A 44 9.76 -21.40 -6.95
CA THR A 44 10.68 -22.02 -6.00
C THR A 44 11.57 -20.98 -5.34
N HIS A 45 11.93 -21.19 -4.07
CA HIS A 45 12.78 -20.27 -3.30
C HIS A 45 14.10 -19.91 -4.02
N GLY A 46 14.76 -20.89 -4.64
CA GLY A 46 16.03 -20.69 -5.35
C GLY A 46 15.95 -19.80 -6.59
N GLY A 47 14.74 -19.47 -7.09
CA GLY A 47 14.54 -18.52 -8.16
C GLY A 47 14.71 -17.05 -7.72
N PHE A 48 14.56 -16.76 -6.43
CA PHE A 48 14.52 -15.38 -5.93
C PHE A 48 15.80 -14.60 -6.24
N TYR A 49 16.94 -15.14 -5.84
CA TYR A 49 18.25 -14.47 -5.98
C TYR A 49 18.74 -14.35 -7.43
N LYS A 50 17.99 -14.90 -8.41
CA LYS A 50 18.23 -14.64 -9.84
C LYS A 50 17.58 -13.34 -10.31
N HIS A 51 16.60 -12.83 -9.56
CA HIS A 51 15.81 -11.66 -9.92
C HIS A 51 16.04 -10.50 -8.95
N PHE A 52 16.22 -10.78 -7.66
CA PHE A 52 16.31 -9.74 -6.63
C PHE A 52 17.59 -9.90 -5.83
N ALA A 53 18.25 -8.77 -5.52
CA ALA A 53 19.49 -8.77 -4.75
C ALA A 53 19.25 -9.12 -3.28
N SER A 54 18.12 -8.67 -2.71
CA SER A 54 17.74 -8.89 -1.31
C SER A 54 16.22 -8.76 -1.13
N LYS A 55 15.71 -9.13 0.06
CA LYS A 55 14.32 -8.87 0.44
C LYS A 55 14.03 -7.36 0.49
N ASP A 56 14.99 -6.57 0.94
CA ASP A 56 14.85 -5.12 1.05
C ASP A 56 14.74 -4.48 -0.34
N ALA A 57 15.54 -4.94 -1.32
CA ALA A 57 15.42 -4.52 -2.71
C ALA A 57 14.03 -4.83 -3.29
N LEU A 58 13.46 -6.00 -2.95
CA LEU A 58 12.09 -6.34 -3.31
C LEU A 58 11.07 -5.44 -2.59
N ALA A 59 11.30 -5.08 -1.32
CA ALA A 59 10.41 -4.19 -0.57
C ALA A 59 10.37 -2.77 -1.17
N VAL A 60 11.51 -2.26 -1.66
CA VAL A 60 11.57 -0.98 -2.41
C VAL A 60 10.69 -1.05 -3.66
N GLU A 61 10.87 -2.10 -4.47
CA GLU A 61 10.13 -2.28 -5.71
C GLU A 61 8.62 -2.47 -5.44
N ALA A 62 8.28 -3.21 -4.39
CA ALA A 62 6.90 -3.42 -3.96
C ALA A 62 6.23 -2.12 -3.46
N LEU A 63 6.93 -1.30 -2.68
CA LEU A 63 6.42 0.01 -2.25
C LEU A 63 6.18 0.91 -3.47
N ASN A 64 7.16 1.03 -4.36
CA ASN A 64 7.06 1.87 -5.56
C ASN A 64 5.93 1.39 -6.49
N GLN A 65 5.82 0.08 -6.70
CA GLN A 65 4.71 -0.49 -7.45
C GLN A 65 3.38 -0.15 -6.81
N GLY A 66 3.28 -0.29 -5.48
CA GLY A 66 2.07 -0.01 -4.76
C GLY A 66 1.67 1.46 -4.79
N LEU A 67 2.62 2.38 -4.64
CA LEU A 67 2.39 3.82 -4.75
C LEU A 67 1.94 4.18 -6.17
N ALA A 68 2.56 3.63 -7.21
CA ALA A 68 2.16 3.84 -8.60
C ALA A 68 0.77 3.27 -8.92
N GLU A 69 0.42 2.12 -8.33
CA GLU A 69 -0.91 1.53 -8.46
C GLU A 69 -2.00 2.45 -7.91
N VAL A 70 -1.82 2.94 -6.69
CA VAL A 70 -2.84 3.81 -6.09
C VAL A 70 -2.81 5.21 -6.70
N GLY A 71 -1.65 5.73 -7.11
CA GLY A 71 -1.56 6.96 -7.90
C GLY A 71 -2.44 6.90 -9.14
N ARG A 72 -2.38 5.80 -9.91
CA ARG A 72 -3.28 5.59 -11.06
C ARG A 72 -4.75 5.51 -10.67
N ARG A 73 -5.08 4.86 -9.55
CA ARG A 73 -6.47 4.82 -9.04
C ARG A 73 -6.95 6.22 -8.65
N LEU A 74 -6.09 7.02 -8.01
CA LEU A 74 -6.36 8.39 -7.59
C LEU A 74 -6.46 9.39 -8.75
N ASP A 75 -5.64 9.22 -9.79
CA ASP A 75 -5.71 10.05 -11.00
C ASP A 75 -7.01 9.80 -11.78
N ASN A 76 -7.56 8.58 -11.71
CA ASN A 76 -8.87 8.27 -12.27
C ASN A 76 -10.03 8.84 -11.43
N ILE A 77 -9.77 9.21 -10.18
CA ILE A 77 -10.80 9.74 -9.30
C ILE A 77 -11.10 11.19 -9.67
N GLY A 78 -10.11 11.99 -10.11
CA GLY A 78 -10.31 13.35 -10.64
C GLY A 78 -9.10 14.25 -10.42
N GLU A 79 -9.19 15.50 -10.89
CA GLU A 79 -8.13 16.49 -10.66
C GLU A 79 -8.08 16.93 -9.19
N PRO A 80 -6.89 17.29 -8.65
CA PRO A 80 -6.80 17.89 -7.32
C PRO A 80 -7.74 19.08 -7.18
N GLY A 81 -8.56 19.09 -6.13
CA GLY A 81 -9.56 20.15 -5.88
C GLY A 81 -10.94 19.89 -6.48
N ASP A 82 -11.15 18.79 -7.23
CA ASP A 82 -12.49 18.33 -7.57
C ASP A 82 -13.16 17.68 -6.35
N GLU A 83 -14.21 18.34 -5.86
CA GLU A 83 -14.94 17.96 -4.65
C GLU A 83 -15.60 16.59 -4.75
N SER A 84 -16.21 16.27 -5.89
CA SER A 84 -16.90 14.98 -6.09
C SER A 84 -15.92 13.82 -6.04
N SER A 85 -14.75 14.07 -6.59
CA SER A 85 -13.64 13.14 -6.70
C SER A 85 -13.01 12.88 -5.33
N ARG A 86 -12.73 13.95 -4.58
CA ARG A 86 -12.24 13.84 -3.20
C ARG A 86 -13.23 13.09 -2.30
N ALA A 87 -14.52 13.42 -2.37
CA ALA A 87 -15.55 12.76 -1.57
C ALA A 87 -15.62 11.26 -1.85
N GLY A 88 -15.69 10.86 -3.12
CA GLY A 88 -15.72 9.44 -3.51
C GLY A 88 -14.45 8.68 -3.09
N PHE A 89 -13.28 9.32 -3.13
CA PHE A 89 -12.07 8.71 -2.58
C PHE A 89 -12.16 8.50 -1.07
N LEU A 90 -12.59 9.51 -0.31
CA LEU A 90 -12.70 9.43 1.14
C LEU A 90 -13.71 8.36 1.57
N ASP A 91 -14.85 8.25 0.88
CA ASP A 91 -15.85 7.22 1.12
C ASP A 91 -15.27 5.81 0.96
N TYR A 92 -14.53 5.56 -0.13
CA TYR A 92 -13.84 4.29 -0.32
C TYR A 92 -12.71 4.09 0.70
N TYR A 93 -11.88 5.11 0.92
CA TYR A 93 -10.69 5.01 1.75
C TYR A 93 -11.04 4.71 3.20
N LEU A 94 -12.12 5.30 3.71
CA LEU A 94 -12.63 5.11 5.07
C LEU A 94 -13.82 4.14 5.11
N SER A 95 -13.76 3.08 4.29
CA SER A 95 -14.77 2.03 4.26
C SER A 95 -14.32 0.75 5.00
N PRO A 96 -15.28 -0.08 5.46
CA PRO A 96 -15.00 -1.45 5.90
C PRO A 96 -14.28 -2.28 4.83
N GLU A 97 -14.61 -2.09 3.55
CA GLU A 97 -13.97 -2.81 2.45
C GLU A 97 -12.45 -2.56 2.41
N HIS A 98 -12.03 -1.31 2.54
CA HIS A 98 -10.62 -0.96 2.59
C HIS A 98 -9.96 -1.39 3.91
N ARG A 99 -10.67 -1.28 5.04
CA ARG A 99 -10.19 -1.81 6.33
C ARG A 99 -9.85 -3.30 6.22
N ASP A 100 -10.77 -4.08 5.68
CA ASP A 100 -10.75 -5.55 5.68
C ASP A 100 -9.90 -6.14 4.54
N SER A 101 -9.45 -5.31 3.59
CA SER A 101 -8.64 -5.71 2.45
C SER A 101 -7.24 -5.05 2.45
N PRO A 102 -6.40 -5.27 3.48
CA PRO A 102 -5.10 -4.57 3.59
C PRO A 102 -4.15 -4.83 2.42
N GLY A 103 -4.17 -6.03 1.83
CA GLY A 103 -3.34 -6.37 0.67
C GLY A 103 -3.62 -5.54 -0.59
N GLU A 104 -4.87 -5.10 -0.75
CA GLU A 104 -5.35 -4.31 -1.89
C GLU A 104 -5.44 -2.80 -1.57
N GLY A 105 -5.11 -2.44 -0.32
CA GLY A 105 -5.27 -1.12 0.23
C GLY A 105 -4.09 -0.17 0.01
N CYS A 106 -4.19 1.01 0.62
CA CYS A 106 -3.20 2.07 0.53
C CYS A 106 -1.81 1.63 1.03
N PRO A 107 -0.76 1.76 0.20
CA PRO A 107 0.62 1.47 0.60
C PRO A 107 1.09 2.26 1.81
N LEU A 108 0.63 3.51 1.97
CA LEU A 108 1.01 4.32 3.14
C LEU A 108 0.59 3.61 4.43
N ALA A 109 -0.66 3.15 4.51
CA ALA A 109 -1.12 2.39 5.67
C ALA A 109 -0.41 1.03 5.82
N GLY A 110 -0.14 0.33 4.71
CA GLY A 110 0.50 -0.99 4.75
C GLY A 110 1.97 -0.97 5.16
N PHE A 111 2.72 0.04 4.75
CA PHE A 111 4.17 0.12 4.92
C PHE A 111 4.62 1.04 6.07
N ALA A 112 3.74 1.89 6.62
CA ALA A 112 4.09 2.87 7.66
C ALA A 112 4.95 2.30 8.79
N ARG A 113 4.65 1.07 9.24
CA ARG A 113 5.34 0.39 10.34
C ARG A 113 6.78 -0.05 10.01
N ASP A 114 7.11 -0.22 8.74
CA ASP A 114 8.44 -0.67 8.29
C ASP A 114 9.37 0.52 8.00
N MET A 115 8.81 1.72 7.79
CA MET A 115 9.57 2.92 7.40
C MET A 115 10.65 3.37 8.41
N PRO A 116 10.49 3.24 9.74
CA PRO A 116 11.56 3.61 10.67
C PRO A 116 12.86 2.81 10.50
N ALA A 117 12.78 1.60 9.95
CA ALA A 117 13.94 0.73 9.70
C ALA A 117 14.32 0.66 8.21
N ALA A 118 13.66 1.47 7.36
CA ALA A 118 13.83 1.40 5.93
C ALA A 118 15.14 2.06 5.48
N ASP A 119 15.65 1.59 4.34
CA ASP A 119 16.75 2.24 3.63
C ASP A 119 16.37 3.69 3.24
N PRO A 120 17.31 4.65 3.23
CA PRO A 120 17.03 6.05 2.89
C PRO A 120 16.25 6.24 1.57
N ASP A 121 16.54 5.44 0.54
CA ASP A 121 15.85 5.57 -0.75
C ASP A 121 14.37 5.15 -0.64
N VAL A 122 14.06 4.17 0.22
CA VAL A 122 12.69 3.73 0.50
C VAL A 122 11.96 4.79 1.31
N ALA A 123 12.61 5.34 2.32
CA ALA A 123 12.05 6.40 3.15
C ALA A 123 11.72 7.65 2.30
N ALA A 124 12.58 7.99 1.34
CA ALA A 124 12.35 9.08 0.39
C ALA A 124 11.12 8.81 -0.50
N ALA A 125 11.04 7.63 -1.13
CA ALA A 125 9.88 7.26 -1.95
C ALA A 125 8.56 7.24 -1.15
N TYR A 126 8.62 6.78 0.10
CA TYR A 126 7.47 6.82 1.00
C TYR A 126 7.04 8.27 1.31
N ALA A 127 8.00 9.16 1.60
CA ALA A 127 7.73 10.57 1.88
C ALA A 127 7.12 11.29 0.67
N GLU A 128 7.62 11.01 -0.55
CA GLU A 128 7.01 11.49 -1.80
C GLU A 128 5.56 11.00 -1.95
N GLY A 129 5.32 9.72 -1.63
CA GLY A 129 3.97 9.16 -1.56
C GLY A 129 3.07 9.92 -0.60
N VAL A 130 3.53 10.20 0.62
CA VAL A 130 2.76 11.00 1.61
C VAL A 130 2.43 12.38 1.05
N ALA A 131 3.41 13.07 0.44
CA ALA A 131 3.20 14.39 -0.15
C ALA A 131 2.19 14.37 -1.31
N TYR A 132 2.24 13.35 -2.17
CA TYR A 132 1.28 13.17 -3.25
C TYR A 132 -0.15 12.99 -2.72
N TYR A 133 -0.35 12.14 -1.71
CA TYR A 133 -1.67 11.94 -1.09
C TYR A 133 -2.15 13.17 -0.35
N ALA A 134 -1.26 13.91 0.31
CA ALA A 134 -1.60 15.19 0.92
C ALA A 134 -2.15 16.16 -0.14
N GLY A 135 -1.49 16.27 -1.30
CA GLY A 135 -1.98 17.12 -2.40
C GLY A 135 -3.34 16.69 -2.95
N LYS A 136 -3.61 15.38 -3.01
CA LYS A 136 -4.92 14.84 -3.47
C LYS A 136 -6.03 15.01 -2.42
N LEU A 137 -5.69 14.86 -1.14
CA LEU A 137 -6.64 14.95 -0.02
C LEU A 137 -6.85 16.39 0.50
N GLY A 138 -5.99 17.32 0.10
CA GLY A 138 -6.03 18.72 0.47
C GLY A 138 -4.77 19.17 1.19
N ASP A 139 -4.42 18.49 2.28
CA ASP A 139 -3.24 18.81 3.08
C ASP A 139 -2.66 17.61 3.87
N THR A 140 -1.61 17.87 4.65
CA THR A 140 -0.96 16.86 5.50
C THR A 140 -1.84 16.39 6.67
N ALA A 141 -2.76 17.22 7.17
CA ALA A 141 -3.69 16.83 8.22
C ALA A 141 -4.75 15.84 7.69
N ALA A 142 -5.20 16.04 6.45
CA ALA A 142 -6.17 15.18 5.79
C ALA A 142 -5.62 13.77 5.55
N VAL A 143 -4.42 13.65 4.97
CA VAL A 143 -3.76 12.35 4.81
C VAL A 143 -3.44 11.69 6.16
N SER A 144 -3.02 12.46 7.15
CA SER A 144 -2.73 11.92 8.50
C SER A 144 -3.99 11.36 9.15
N THR A 145 -5.11 12.06 9.01
CA THR A 145 -6.41 11.63 9.54
C THR A 145 -6.90 10.38 8.81
N ALA A 146 -6.86 10.37 7.48
CA ALA A 146 -7.33 9.23 6.69
C ALA A 146 -6.50 7.97 6.97
N VAL A 147 -5.16 8.05 6.82
CA VAL A 147 -4.24 6.93 7.06
C VAL A 147 -4.30 6.47 8.52
N GLY A 148 -4.30 7.40 9.46
CA GLY A 148 -4.36 7.12 10.90
C GLY A 148 -5.66 6.43 11.31
N ALA A 149 -6.80 6.93 10.83
CA ALA A 149 -8.11 6.32 11.08
C ALA A 149 -8.17 4.89 10.55
N LEU A 150 -7.70 4.66 9.32
CA LEU A 150 -7.66 3.31 8.75
C LEU A 150 -6.77 2.36 9.57
N LEU A 151 -5.59 2.81 10.01
CA LEU A 151 -4.70 2.02 10.86
C LEU A 151 -5.34 1.65 12.19
N LEU A 152 -5.96 2.62 12.86
CA LEU A 152 -6.65 2.39 14.14
C LEU A 152 -7.89 1.49 13.95
N ALA A 153 -8.64 1.67 12.87
CA ALA A 153 -9.78 0.82 12.54
C ALA A 153 -9.36 -0.63 12.31
N ARG A 154 -8.24 -0.86 11.60
CA ARG A 154 -7.66 -2.21 11.43
C ARG A 154 -7.18 -2.82 12.75
N ALA A 155 -6.52 -2.03 13.58
CA ALA A 155 -6.01 -2.48 14.88
C ALA A 155 -7.14 -2.83 15.87
N THR A 156 -8.33 -2.28 15.67
CA THR A 156 -9.52 -2.49 16.52
C THR A 156 -10.62 -3.29 15.81
N ALA A 157 -10.29 -3.95 14.69
CA ALA A 157 -11.26 -4.69 13.87
C ALA A 157 -12.05 -5.72 14.70
N GLY A 158 -13.35 -5.85 14.39
CA GLY A 158 -14.29 -6.68 15.14
C GLY A 158 -14.94 -6.01 16.36
N THR A 159 -14.70 -4.71 16.56
CA THR A 159 -15.33 -3.90 17.61
C THR A 159 -16.14 -2.75 17.01
N GLU A 160 -17.13 -2.24 17.74
CA GLU A 160 -17.88 -1.03 17.35
C GLU A 160 -16.97 0.20 17.20
N LEU A 161 -15.85 0.24 17.94
CA LEU A 161 -14.87 1.32 17.84
C LEU A 161 -14.25 1.39 16.43
N SER A 162 -14.03 0.25 15.78
CA SER A 162 -13.47 0.19 14.42
C SER A 162 -14.33 0.95 13.41
N ASP A 163 -15.64 0.68 13.41
CA ASP A 163 -16.58 1.32 12.48
C ASP A 163 -16.78 2.81 12.81
N ARG A 164 -16.77 3.16 14.10
CA ARG A 164 -16.85 4.55 14.55
C ARG A 164 -15.66 5.37 14.11
N ILE A 165 -14.42 4.85 14.22
CA ILE A 165 -13.22 5.55 13.77
C ILE A 165 -13.33 5.94 12.29
N LEU A 166 -13.75 4.99 11.44
CA LEU A 166 -13.92 5.23 10.01
C LEU A 166 -14.97 6.33 9.75
N THR A 167 -16.14 6.19 10.38
CA THR A 167 -17.27 7.11 10.19
C THR A 167 -16.97 8.52 10.69
N GLU A 168 -16.39 8.65 11.88
CA GLU A 168 -16.05 9.94 12.50
C GLU A 168 -14.91 10.64 11.75
N ALA A 169 -13.91 9.90 11.27
CA ALA A 169 -12.84 10.45 10.43
C ALA A 169 -13.39 10.96 9.08
N LEU A 170 -14.30 10.22 8.45
CA LEU A 170 -14.93 10.62 7.19
C LEU A 170 -15.76 11.90 7.37
N ALA A 171 -16.52 11.98 8.45
CA ALA A 171 -17.29 13.17 8.81
C ALA A 171 -16.37 14.38 9.05
N SER A 172 -15.25 14.20 9.76
CA SER A 172 -14.28 15.26 10.01
C SER A 172 -13.64 15.79 8.73
N LEU A 173 -13.24 14.89 7.81
CA LEU A 173 -12.60 15.27 6.55
C LEU A 173 -13.59 15.94 5.58
N SER A 174 -14.86 15.55 5.63
CA SER A 174 -15.92 16.21 4.86
C SER A 174 -16.30 17.59 5.41
N ALA A 175 -16.01 17.86 6.69
CA ALA A 175 -16.33 19.12 7.37
C ALA A 175 -15.22 20.17 7.28
N ASN A 176 -13.94 19.75 7.30
CA ASN A 176 -12.76 20.61 7.22
C ASN A 176 -12.46 21.06 5.79
N ARG A 177 -13.35 21.90 5.26
CA ARG A 177 -13.20 22.59 3.98
C ARG A 177 -12.23 23.76 4.06
#